data_AF-A0A1V5PZW3-F1
#
_entry.id   AF-A0A1V5PZW3-F1
#
_cell.length_a   1.000
_cell.length_b   1.000
_cell.length_c   1.000
_cell.angle_alpha   90.00
_cell.angle_beta   90.00
_cell.angle_gamma   90.00
#
_symmetry.space_group_name_H-M   'P 1'
#
loop_
_entity.id
_entity.type
_entity.pdbx_description
1 polymer ?
#
loop_
_entity_poly.entity_id
_entity_poly.type
_entity_poly.pdbx_seq_one_letter_code
_entity_poly.pdbx_strand_id
1 'polypeptide(L)'
;MSESAGSLEDTGYNNIINDAGSLDSTEQIEKYGQAISLKPSEETGYLELLNKVYLADDNFSVEEDEELRELLITHYDKDHTYKDMLMSNEEAYEDFAYNLGLAYFYYYDEEGDKKKSASWFNIAAESDTLPYSKVKRAERLGKIADYYTNIGKPNKSGDSKVSYADYWKDLKAITEGDIAAEDNSTTALMVYKEMISQIFKNAPAFKADGISYKEMKEQIDNISSRLESDIECDTDSIKKMKENLEESIVSAERALENAFSSDQQD
;
A
#
# COMPACT_ATOMS: atom_id res chain seq x y z
N MET A 1 -33.17 -3.13 -29.01
CA MET A 1 -33.72 -3.56 -27.72
C MET A 1 -32.64 -3.73 -26.65
N SER A 2 -31.36 -3.95 -27.00
CA SER A 2 -30.24 -3.97 -26.03
C SER A 2 -29.91 -2.59 -25.46
N GLU A 3 -29.92 -1.53 -26.28
CA GLU A 3 -29.61 -0.15 -25.81
C GLU A 3 -30.57 0.37 -24.73
N SER A 4 -31.86 0.02 -24.81
CA SER A 4 -32.86 0.45 -23.82
C SER A 4 -32.77 -0.32 -22.51
N ALA A 5 -32.27 -1.57 -22.53
CA ALA A 5 -32.07 -2.38 -21.33
C ALA A 5 -30.80 -1.92 -20.58
N GLY A 6 -29.69 -1.71 -21.31
CA GLY A 6 -28.46 -1.13 -20.75
C GLY A 6 -28.70 0.25 -20.11
N SER A 7 -29.46 1.13 -20.77
CA SER A 7 -29.77 2.46 -20.21
C SER A 7 -30.59 2.43 -18.91
N LEU A 8 -31.44 1.41 -18.74
CA LEU A 8 -32.26 1.26 -17.52
C LEU A 8 -31.44 0.65 -16.37
N GLU A 9 -30.56 -0.30 -16.67
CA GLU A 9 -29.60 -0.85 -15.70
C GLU A 9 -28.60 0.23 -15.23
N ASP A 10 -28.09 1.06 -16.13
CA ASP A 10 -27.23 2.20 -15.80
C ASP A 10 -27.93 3.19 -14.87
N THR A 11 -29.20 3.50 -15.17
CA THR A 11 -30.00 4.41 -14.34
C THR A 11 -30.28 3.80 -12.97
N GLY A 12 -30.60 2.51 -12.90
CA GLY A 12 -30.82 1.79 -11.65
C GLY A 12 -29.56 1.77 -10.77
N TYR A 13 -28.42 1.42 -11.36
CA TYR A 13 -27.12 1.41 -10.69
C TYR A 13 -26.78 2.78 -10.08
N ASN A 14 -26.85 3.83 -10.90
CA ASN A 14 -26.51 5.19 -10.46
C ASN A 14 -27.44 5.69 -9.34
N ASN A 15 -28.72 5.33 -9.39
CA ASN A 15 -29.65 5.67 -8.31
C ASN A 15 -29.26 4.96 -7.00
N ILE A 16 -28.92 3.66 -7.05
CA ILE A 16 -28.50 2.90 -5.86
C ILE A 16 -27.24 3.53 -5.23
N ILE A 17 -26.22 3.83 -6.04
CA ILE A 17 -24.97 4.45 -5.56
C ILE A 17 -25.25 5.82 -4.91
N ASN A 18 -26.07 6.66 -5.54
CA ASN A 18 -26.38 8.00 -5.02
C ASN A 18 -27.22 7.95 -3.73
N ASP A 19 -28.21 7.05 -3.67
CA ASP A 19 -29.09 6.93 -2.51
C ASP A 19 -28.34 6.46 -1.26
N ALA A 20 -27.32 5.60 -1.42
CA ALA A 20 -26.53 5.05 -0.33
C ALA A 20 -25.79 6.13 0.49
N GLY A 21 -25.40 7.24 -0.12
CA GLY A 21 -24.54 8.26 0.51
C GLY A 21 -25.13 8.96 1.74
N SER A 22 -26.43 8.81 2.02
CA SER A 22 -27.12 9.44 3.17
C SER A 22 -27.64 8.44 4.21
N LEU A 23 -27.44 7.15 3.98
CA LEU A 23 -27.95 6.07 4.84
C LEU A 23 -26.97 5.75 5.98
N ASP A 24 -27.43 4.95 6.94
CA ASP A 24 -26.53 4.38 7.95
C ASP A 24 -25.65 3.27 7.37
N SER A 25 -24.62 2.84 8.12
CA SER A 25 -23.63 1.88 7.63
C SER A 25 -24.24 0.53 7.23
N THR A 26 -25.27 0.05 7.94
CA THR A 26 -25.91 -1.22 7.62
C THR A 26 -26.67 -1.12 6.30
N GLU A 27 -27.46 -0.06 6.15
CA GLU A 27 -28.19 0.21 4.92
C GLU A 27 -27.25 0.49 3.72
N GLN A 28 -26.09 1.13 3.97
CA GLN A 28 -25.05 1.34 2.96
C GLN A 28 -24.46 0.02 2.45
N ILE A 29 -24.13 -0.91 3.34
CA ILE A 29 -23.61 -2.24 2.96
C ILE A 29 -24.62 -2.95 2.06
N GLU A 30 -25.90 -2.95 2.43
CA GLU A 30 -26.95 -3.56 1.60
C GLU A 30 -27.06 -2.90 0.21
N LYS A 31 -27.01 -1.56 0.16
CA LYS A 31 -27.12 -0.82 -1.11
C LYS A 31 -25.92 -1.04 -2.01
N TYR A 32 -24.70 -0.96 -1.50
CA TYR A 32 -23.51 -1.23 -2.31
C TYR A 32 -23.46 -2.69 -2.74
N GLY A 33 -23.88 -3.64 -1.90
CA GLY A 33 -24.06 -5.04 -2.28
C GLY A 33 -25.06 -5.23 -3.43
N GLN A 34 -26.18 -4.49 -3.42
CA GLN A 34 -27.14 -4.47 -4.53
C GLN A 34 -26.52 -3.90 -5.81
N ALA A 35 -25.80 -2.79 -5.72
CA ALA A 35 -25.12 -2.19 -6.87
C ALA A 35 -24.09 -3.15 -7.49
N ILE A 36 -23.30 -3.82 -6.65
CA ILE A 36 -22.32 -4.84 -7.06
C ILE A 36 -23.02 -6.02 -7.72
N SER A 37 -24.14 -6.51 -7.17
CA SER A 37 -24.88 -7.62 -7.78
C SER A 37 -25.44 -7.27 -9.17
N LEU A 38 -25.77 -6.00 -9.40
CA LEU A 38 -26.30 -5.50 -10.68
C LEU A 38 -25.17 -5.32 -11.70
N LYS A 39 -24.03 -4.79 -11.27
CA LYS A 39 -22.86 -4.51 -12.11
C LYS A 39 -21.56 -4.91 -11.41
N PRO A 40 -21.24 -6.22 -11.34
CA PRO A 40 -20.08 -6.69 -10.61
C PRO A 40 -18.75 -6.39 -11.32
N SER A 41 -18.79 -5.98 -12.60
CA SER A 41 -17.64 -5.54 -13.39
C SER A 41 -17.27 -4.06 -13.21
N GLU A 42 -18.04 -3.30 -12.43
CA GLU A 42 -17.78 -1.87 -12.16
C GLU A 42 -17.23 -1.71 -10.73
N GLU A 43 -16.17 -0.95 -10.57
CA GLU A 43 -15.45 -0.76 -9.31
C GLU A 43 -16.21 0.13 -8.31
N THR A 44 -17.04 1.06 -8.79
CA THR A 44 -17.65 2.11 -7.96
C THR A 44 -18.39 1.54 -6.74
N GLY A 45 -19.16 0.46 -6.90
CA GLY A 45 -19.86 -0.17 -5.77
C GLY A 45 -18.91 -0.73 -4.71
N TYR A 46 -17.79 -1.34 -5.14
CA TYR A 46 -16.78 -1.87 -4.23
C TYR A 46 -15.97 -0.75 -3.55
N LEU A 47 -15.59 0.27 -4.32
CA LEU A 47 -14.82 1.41 -3.81
C LEU A 47 -15.63 2.24 -2.81
N GLU A 48 -16.92 2.42 -3.05
CA GLU A 48 -17.78 3.16 -2.13
C GLU A 48 -18.05 2.37 -0.84
N LEU A 49 -18.23 1.05 -0.93
CA LEU A 49 -18.29 0.18 0.24
C LEU A 49 -17.00 0.27 1.06
N LEU A 50 -15.85 0.14 0.42
CA LEU A 50 -14.55 0.21 1.08
C LEU A 50 -14.29 1.59 1.72
N ASN A 51 -14.47 2.67 0.95
CA ASN A 51 -14.03 4.00 1.37
C ASN A 51 -15.03 4.74 2.25
N LYS A 52 -16.34 4.55 2.04
CA LYS A 52 -17.38 5.28 2.80
C LYS A 52 -17.92 4.50 3.99
N VAL A 53 -17.78 3.18 3.99
CA VAL A 53 -18.27 2.34 5.08
C VAL A 53 -17.10 1.78 5.87
N TYR A 54 -16.29 0.91 5.25
CA TYR A 54 -15.24 0.18 5.98
C TYR A 54 -14.05 1.03 6.41
N LEU A 55 -13.84 2.18 5.79
CA LEU A 55 -12.81 3.15 6.17
C LEU A 55 -13.41 4.42 6.78
N ALA A 56 -14.69 4.40 7.18
CA ALA A 56 -15.34 5.57 7.76
C ALA A 56 -14.70 6.02 9.08
N ASP A 57 -14.11 5.09 9.82
CA ASP A 57 -13.41 5.30 11.09
C ASP A 57 -11.89 5.23 10.96
N ASP A 58 -11.36 5.27 9.73
CA ASP A 58 -9.95 5.08 9.39
C ASP A 58 -9.37 3.72 9.88
N ASN A 59 -10.21 2.69 10.04
CA ASN A 59 -9.76 1.36 10.47
C ASN A 59 -10.48 0.24 9.73
N PHE A 60 -9.79 -0.41 8.78
CA PHE A 60 -10.31 -1.57 8.08
C PHE A 60 -10.18 -2.82 8.98
N SER A 61 -11.28 -3.20 9.62
CA SER A 61 -11.29 -4.26 10.62
C SER A 61 -11.18 -5.67 10.01
N VAL A 62 -10.94 -6.66 10.88
CA VAL A 62 -10.91 -8.07 10.48
C VAL A 62 -12.28 -8.53 9.99
N GLU A 63 -13.34 -8.08 10.66
CA GLU A 63 -14.73 -8.38 10.32
C GLU A 63 -15.09 -7.83 8.93
N GLU A 64 -14.69 -6.59 8.62
CA GLU A 64 -14.93 -5.97 7.30
C GLU A 64 -14.09 -6.62 6.18
N ASP A 65 -12.87 -7.07 6.48
CA ASP A 65 -12.07 -7.90 5.55
C ASP A 65 -12.78 -9.22 5.24
N GLU A 66 -13.34 -9.88 6.25
CA GLU A 66 -14.11 -11.11 6.08
C GLU A 66 -15.35 -10.87 5.21
N GLU A 67 -16.15 -9.84 5.51
CA GLU A 67 -17.32 -9.46 4.72
C GLU A 67 -16.96 -9.14 3.25
N LEU A 68 -15.92 -8.32 3.02
CA LEU A 68 -15.47 -7.98 1.66
C LEU A 68 -15.02 -9.22 0.90
N ARG A 69 -14.30 -10.14 1.56
CA ARG A 69 -13.83 -11.39 0.95
C ARG A 69 -14.99 -12.30 0.59
N GLU A 70 -15.99 -12.43 1.45
CA GLU A 70 -17.21 -13.18 1.16
C GLU A 70 -17.97 -12.59 -0.02
N LEU A 71 -18.05 -11.27 -0.10
CA LEU A 71 -18.65 -10.56 -1.23
C LEU A 71 -17.90 -10.86 -2.54
N LEU A 72 -16.57 -10.77 -2.55
CA LEU A 72 -15.76 -11.03 -3.75
C LEU A 72 -15.91 -12.46 -4.29
N ILE A 73 -16.07 -13.46 -3.41
CA ILE A 73 -16.26 -14.87 -3.81
C ILE A 73 -17.73 -15.24 -4.06
N THR A 74 -18.66 -14.30 -3.90
CA THR A 74 -20.08 -14.54 -4.19
C THR A 74 -20.27 -14.80 -5.68
N HIS A 75 -21.05 -15.83 -6.01
CA HIS A 75 -21.33 -16.21 -7.40
C HIS A 75 -22.27 -15.21 -8.07
N TYR A 76 -21.82 -14.63 -9.19
CA TYR A 76 -22.69 -13.89 -10.11
C TYR A 76 -23.51 -14.86 -10.96
N ASP A 77 -22.83 -15.87 -11.50
CA ASP A 77 -23.43 -16.97 -12.23
C ASP A 77 -22.79 -18.30 -11.79
N LYS A 78 -23.09 -19.38 -12.51
CA LYS A 78 -22.61 -20.72 -12.18
C LYS A 78 -21.08 -20.85 -12.21
N ASP A 79 -20.43 -20.11 -13.09
CA ASP A 79 -19.02 -20.28 -13.44
C ASP A 79 -18.16 -19.08 -12.96
N HIS A 80 -18.77 -17.93 -12.65
CA HIS A 80 -18.07 -16.70 -12.29
C HIS A 80 -18.52 -16.12 -10.95
N THR A 81 -17.55 -15.67 -10.16
CA THR A 81 -17.74 -14.86 -8.94
C THR A 81 -17.76 -13.37 -9.26
N TYR A 82 -18.17 -12.53 -8.32
CA TYR A 82 -18.06 -11.07 -8.40
C TYR A 82 -16.63 -10.62 -8.69
N LYS A 83 -15.63 -11.26 -8.06
CA LYS A 83 -14.23 -11.00 -8.39
C LYS A 83 -13.89 -11.34 -9.85
N ASP A 84 -14.35 -12.48 -10.37
CA ASP A 84 -14.09 -12.86 -11.76
C ASP A 84 -14.71 -11.86 -12.74
N MET A 85 -15.91 -11.37 -12.42
CA MET A 85 -16.57 -10.32 -13.19
C MET A 85 -15.83 -8.98 -13.12
N LEU A 86 -15.34 -8.58 -11.95
CA LEU A 86 -14.52 -7.38 -11.79
C LEU A 86 -13.22 -7.50 -12.60
N MET A 87 -12.54 -8.64 -12.52
CA MET A 87 -11.31 -8.91 -13.30
C MET A 87 -11.51 -8.86 -14.83
N SER A 88 -12.74 -9.03 -15.32
CA SER A 88 -13.03 -8.88 -16.75
C SER A 88 -12.99 -7.44 -17.24
N ASN A 89 -13.02 -6.46 -16.32
CA ASN A 89 -12.80 -5.05 -16.55
C ASN A 89 -11.48 -4.62 -15.91
N GLU A 90 -10.43 -4.55 -16.73
CA GLU A 90 -9.05 -4.29 -16.28
C GLU A 90 -8.92 -2.99 -15.49
N GLU A 91 -9.44 -1.87 -16.01
CA GLU A 91 -9.38 -0.56 -15.35
C GLU A 91 -10.08 -0.57 -13.97
N ALA A 92 -11.27 -1.16 -13.91
CA ALA A 92 -12.02 -1.30 -12.66
C ALA A 92 -11.27 -2.15 -11.62
N TYR A 93 -10.75 -3.30 -12.05
CA TYR A 93 -10.04 -4.20 -11.16
C TYR A 93 -8.72 -3.61 -10.64
N GLU A 94 -7.99 -2.89 -11.50
CA GLU A 94 -6.75 -2.22 -11.13
C GLU A 94 -6.99 -1.08 -10.13
N ASP A 95 -8.05 -0.28 -10.32
CA ASP A 95 -8.38 0.77 -9.34
C ASP A 95 -8.88 0.19 -8.01
N PHE A 96 -9.69 -0.88 -8.06
CA PHE A 96 -10.05 -1.61 -6.85
C PHE A 96 -8.83 -2.18 -6.13
N ALA A 97 -7.91 -2.81 -6.86
CA ALA A 97 -6.67 -3.37 -6.31
C ALA A 97 -5.80 -2.29 -5.66
N TYR A 98 -5.66 -1.13 -6.30
CA TYR A 98 -4.93 0.00 -5.73
C TYR A 98 -5.51 0.44 -4.38
N ASN A 99 -6.82 0.67 -4.32
CA ASN A 99 -7.49 1.15 -3.09
C ASN A 99 -7.47 0.09 -1.99
N LEU A 100 -7.73 -1.18 -2.31
CA LEU A 100 -7.66 -2.27 -1.32
C LEU A 100 -6.23 -2.50 -0.82
N GLY A 101 -5.22 -2.31 -1.68
CA GLY A 101 -3.81 -2.29 -1.27
C GLY A 101 -3.52 -1.23 -0.21
N LEU A 102 -4.03 0.00 -0.39
CA LEU A 102 -3.91 1.08 0.59
C LEU A 102 -4.65 0.75 1.90
N ALA A 103 -5.88 0.23 1.80
CA ALA A 103 -6.66 -0.21 2.96
C ALA A 103 -5.86 -1.20 3.83
N TYR A 104 -5.32 -2.26 3.21
CA TYR A 104 -4.48 -3.20 3.93
C TYR A 104 -3.20 -2.57 4.46
N PHE A 105 -2.51 -1.73 3.69
CA PHE A 105 -1.19 -1.25 4.09
C PHE A 105 -1.24 -0.23 5.24
N TYR A 106 -2.26 0.62 5.26
CA TYR A 106 -2.34 1.76 6.19
C TYR A 106 -3.37 1.58 7.30
N TYR A 107 -4.47 0.90 7.03
CA TYR A 107 -5.68 1.00 7.87
C TYR A 107 -6.12 -0.34 8.46
N TYR A 108 -5.54 -1.46 8.03
CA TYR A 108 -5.98 -2.77 8.50
C TYR A 108 -5.58 -3.04 9.95
N ASP A 109 -6.58 -3.28 10.81
CA ASP A 109 -6.40 -3.63 12.23
C ASP A 109 -5.47 -2.63 12.96
N GLU A 110 -5.78 -1.34 12.83
CA GLU A 110 -5.08 -0.15 13.38
C GLU A 110 -3.67 0.13 12.85
N GLU A 111 -2.83 -0.88 12.67
CA GLU A 111 -1.40 -0.73 12.32
C GLU A 111 -1.08 -1.00 10.84
N GLY A 112 -2.04 -1.57 10.10
CA GLY A 112 -1.88 -2.05 8.73
C GLY A 112 -1.21 -3.42 8.64
N ASP A 113 -1.55 -4.18 7.59
CA ASP A 113 -0.91 -5.43 7.20
C ASP A 113 -0.27 -5.30 5.82
N LYS A 114 1.03 -4.97 5.83
CA LYS A 114 1.87 -4.91 4.64
C LYS A 114 1.82 -6.20 3.83
N LYS A 115 1.77 -7.37 4.46
CA LYS A 115 1.76 -8.65 3.72
C LYS A 115 0.46 -8.84 2.95
N LYS A 116 -0.68 -8.49 3.55
CA LYS A 116 -1.99 -8.54 2.87
C LYS A 116 -2.07 -7.58 1.69
N SER A 117 -1.40 -6.43 1.75
CA SER A 117 -1.39 -5.44 0.66
C SER A 117 -0.59 -5.87 -0.58
N ALA A 118 0.39 -6.78 -0.43
CA ALA A 118 1.41 -7.04 -1.44
C ALA A 118 0.84 -7.43 -2.82
N SER A 119 -0.05 -8.42 -2.87
CA SER A 119 -0.63 -8.88 -4.14
C SER A 119 -1.48 -7.80 -4.82
N TRP A 120 -2.12 -6.93 -4.04
CA TRP A 120 -2.98 -5.87 -4.56
C TRP A 120 -2.16 -4.73 -5.15
N PHE A 121 -1.08 -4.33 -4.48
CA PHE A 121 -0.16 -3.36 -5.07
C PHE A 121 0.57 -3.90 -6.29
N ASN A 122 0.88 -5.20 -6.35
CA ASN A 122 1.52 -5.77 -7.55
C ASN A 122 0.61 -5.69 -8.78
N ILE A 123 -0.71 -5.85 -8.61
CA ILE A 123 -1.68 -5.60 -9.69
C ILE A 123 -1.63 -4.12 -10.11
N ALA A 124 -1.76 -3.20 -9.15
CA ALA A 124 -1.79 -1.76 -9.45
C ALA A 124 -0.46 -1.20 -9.99
N ALA A 125 0.68 -1.82 -9.67
CA ALA A 125 2.00 -1.44 -10.14
C ALA A 125 2.29 -1.88 -11.58
N GLU A 126 1.59 -2.92 -12.06
CA GLU A 126 1.67 -3.40 -13.45
C GLU A 126 0.61 -2.76 -14.36
N SER A 127 -0.22 -1.86 -13.81
CA SER A 127 -1.32 -1.22 -14.52
C SER A 127 -0.86 -0.25 -15.60
N ASP A 128 -1.47 -0.36 -16.78
CA ASP A 128 -1.38 0.60 -17.87
C ASP A 128 -2.57 1.59 -17.90
N THR A 129 -3.59 1.39 -17.05
CA THR A 129 -4.82 2.22 -17.01
C THR A 129 -4.79 3.27 -15.90
N LEU A 130 -4.09 2.99 -14.80
CA LEU A 130 -4.03 3.88 -13.65
C LEU A 130 -3.19 5.14 -13.94
N PRO A 131 -3.51 6.28 -13.29
CA PRO A 131 -2.65 7.44 -13.28
C PRO A 131 -1.23 7.10 -12.83
N TYR A 132 -0.23 7.68 -13.50
CA TYR A 132 1.19 7.45 -13.22
C TYR A 132 1.54 7.56 -11.73
N SER A 133 0.99 8.53 -10.99
CA SER A 133 1.25 8.69 -9.56
C SER A 133 0.74 7.51 -8.73
N LYS A 134 -0.43 6.93 -9.05
CA LYS A 134 -0.96 5.73 -8.40
C LYS A 134 -0.06 4.51 -8.68
N VAL A 135 0.36 4.32 -9.93
CA VAL A 135 1.30 3.26 -10.32
C VAL A 135 2.62 3.40 -9.54
N LYS A 136 3.23 4.59 -9.53
CA LYS A 136 4.47 4.84 -8.77
C LYS A 136 4.31 4.63 -7.27
N ARG A 137 3.18 5.02 -6.68
CA ARG A 137 2.88 4.76 -5.28
C ARG A 137 2.76 3.24 -5.04
N ALA A 138 2.03 2.53 -5.88
CA ALA A 138 1.85 1.08 -5.80
C ALA A 138 3.19 0.34 -5.94
N GLU A 139 4.07 0.75 -6.86
CA GLU A 139 5.43 0.19 -6.98
C GLU A 139 6.24 0.35 -5.67
N ARG A 140 6.23 1.55 -5.08
CA ARG A 140 6.96 1.83 -3.84
C ARG A 140 6.42 1.01 -2.67
N LEU A 141 5.11 1.04 -2.44
CA LEU A 141 4.48 0.35 -1.32
C LEU A 141 4.43 -1.18 -1.53
N GLY A 142 4.22 -1.63 -2.75
CA GLY A 142 4.24 -3.03 -3.16
C GLY A 142 5.61 -3.67 -2.92
N LYS A 143 6.71 -2.99 -3.27
CA LYS A 143 8.06 -3.45 -2.93
C LYS A 143 8.25 -3.60 -1.42
N ILE A 144 7.82 -2.60 -0.63
CA ILE A 144 7.86 -2.69 0.84
C ILE A 144 7.07 -3.90 1.34
N ALA A 145 5.84 -4.07 0.85
CA ALA A 145 4.95 -5.17 1.18
C ALA A 145 5.53 -6.55 0.83
N ASP A 146 6.17 -6.68 -0.33
CA ASP A 146 6.82 -7.91 -0.78
C ASP A 146 8.00 -8.30 0.10
N TYR A 147 8.76 -7.33 0.64
CA TYR A 147 9.81 -7.65 1.61
C TYR A 147 9.24 -8.26 2.88
N TYR A 148 8.16 -7.71 3.42
CA TYR A 148 7.51 -8.28 4.60
C TYR A 148 6.97 -9.69 4.34
N THR A 149 6.63 -10.01 3.08
CA THR A 149 6.20 -11.36 2.68
C THR A 149 7.36 -12.34 2.49
N ASN A 150 8.53 -11.87 2.05
CA ASN A 150 9.64 -12.71 1.58
C ASN A 150 10.90 -12.70 2.47
N ILE A 151 11.08 -11.75 3.38
CA ILE A 151 12.28 -11.63 4.21
C ILE A 151 12.52 -12.90 5.04
N GLY A 152 13.75 -13.44 4.99
CA GLY A 152 14.14 -14.65 5.72
C GLY A 152 13.59 -15.98 5.19
N LYS A 153 12.84 -15.98 4.08
CA LYS A 153 12.40 -17.23 3.43
C LYS A 153 13.50 -17.76 2.49
N PRO A 154 14.10 -18.93 2.78
CA PRO A 154 14.99 -19.57 1.83
C PRO A 154 14.20 -19.93 0.56
N ASN A 155 14.85 -19.83 -0.60
CA ASN A 155 14.30 -20.38 -1.83
C ASN A 155 14.24 -21.92 -1.75
N LYS A 156 13.67 -22.58 -2.76
CA LYS A 156 13.55 -24.05 -2.78
C LYS A 156 14.90 -24.79 -2.78
N SER A 157 16.01 -24.11 -3.06
CA SER A 157 17.37 -24.66 -2.96
C SER A 157 18.04 -24.42 -1.60
N GLY A 158 17.42 -23.66 -0.69
CA GLY A 158 17.97 -23.34 0.63
C GLY A 158 18.80 -22.05 0.68
N ASP A 159 18.98 -21.35 -0.44
CA ASP A 159 19.67 -20.06 -0.51
C ASP A 159 18.73 -18.91 -0.12
N SER A 160 19.27 -17.79 0.38
CA SER A 160 18.48 -16.57 0.53
C SER A 160 17.94 -16.13 -0.83
N LYS A 161 16.63 -15.90 -0.93
CA LYS A 161 15.96 -15.53 -2.19
C LYS A 161 16.45 -14.17 -2.76
N VAL A 162 16.95 -13.29 -1.90
CA VAL A 162 17.44 -11.93 -2.22
C VAL A 162 18.63 -11.62 -1.30
N SER A 163 19.72 -11.05 -1.84
CA SER A 163 20.85 -10.58 -1.03
C SER A 163 20.51 -9.26 -0.33
N TYR A 164 21.20 -8.92 0.76
CA TYR A 164 21.06 -7.60 1.38
C TYR A 164 21.54 -6.47 0.45
N ALA A 165 22.45 -6.75 -0.49
CA ALA A 165 22.84 -5.80 -1.52
C ALA A 165 21.71 -5.50 -2.53
N ASP A 166 21.00 -6.53 -3.01
CA ASP A 166 19.84 -6.36 -3.88
C ASP A 166 18.73 -5.62 -3.15
N TYR A 167 18.49 -5.99 -1.89
CA TYR A 167 17.52 -5.30 -1.05
C TYR A 167 17.86 -3.82 -0.86
N TRP A 168 19.12 -3.50 -0.58
CA TRP A 168 19.59 -2.13 -0.47
C TRP A 168 19.34 -1.33 -1.75
N LYS A 169 19.60 -1.92 -2.92
CA LYS A 169 19.36 -1.28 -4.21
C LYS A 169 17.89 -0.93 -4.38
N ASP A 170 16.99 -1.85 -4.05
CA ASP A 170 15.57 -1.60 -4.14
C ASP A 170 15.08 -0.56 -3.12
N LEU A 171 15.58 -0.59 -1.88
CA LEU A 171 15.28 0.44 -0.88
C LEU A 171 15.67 1.83 -1.38
N LYS A 172 16.87 1.98 -1.97
CA LYS A 172 17.30 3.25 -2.57
C LYS A 172 16.38 3.68 -3.70
N ALA A 173 15.98 2.75 -4.56
CA ALA A 173 15.11 3.04 -5.70
C ALA A 173 13.71 3.52 -5.25
N ILE A 174 13.14 2.94 -4.19
CA ILE A 174 11.82 3.38 -3.70
C ILE A 174 11.89 4.73 -2.99
N THR A 175 13.01 5.08 -2.37
CA THR A 175 13.23 6.38 -1.71
C THR A 175 13.68 7.51 -2.64
N GLU A 176 13.89 7.23 -3.93
CA GLU A 176 14.36 8.22 -4.90
C GLU A 176 13.27 9.21 -5.30
N GLY A 177 13.68 10.43 -5.66
CA GLY A 177 12.77 11.51 -6.07
C GLY A 177 12.14 12.27 -4.92
N ASP A 178 11.47 13.38 -5.22
CA ASP A 178 10.65 14.12 -4.24
C ASP A 178 9.28 13.44 -4.14
N ILE A 179 9.17 12.47 -3.24
CA ILE A 179 7.96 11.66 -3.07
C ILE A 179 6.79 12.52 -2.58
N ALA A 180 7.06 13.58 -1.81
CA ALA A 180 6.00 14.44 -1.30
C ALA A 180 5.36 15.25 -2.43
N ALA A 181 6.16 15.78 -3.35
CA ALA A 181 5.67 16.50 -4.53
C ALA A 181 5.09 15.57 -5.61
N GLU A 182 5.66 14.38 -5.82
CA GLU A 182 5.12 13.37 -6.75
C GLU A 182 3.79 12.79 -6.26
N ASP A 183 3.58 12.81 -4.95
CA ASP A 183 2.50 12.08 -4.32
C ASP A 183 1.91 12.82 -3.11
N ASN A 184 2.36 12.51 -1.89
CA ASN A 184 1.96 13.22 -0.67
C ASN A 184 2.94 12.97 0.50
N SER A 185 2.88 13.84 1.51
CA SER A 185 3.75 13.78 2.71
C SER A 185 3.62 12.47 3.49
N THR A 186 2.41 11.89 3.62
CA THR A 186 2.20 10.64 4.36
C THR A 186 2.93 9.47 3.71
N THR A 187 2.81 9.33 2.39
CA THR A 187 3.52 8.29 1.64
C THR A 187 5.04 8.50 1.70
N ALA A 188 5.52 9.73 1.52
CA ALA A 188 6.93 10.06 1.62
C ALA A 188 7.52 9.65 2.99
N LEU A 189 6.87 10.07 4.09
CA LEU A 189 7.29 9.73 5.45
C LEU A 189 7.31 8.22 5.70
N MET A 190 6.37 7.48 5.14
CA MET A 190 6.29 6.03 5.30
C MET A 190 7.40 5.29 4.55
N VAL A 191 7.69 5.72 3.31
CA VAL A 191 8.80 5.17 2.51
C VAL A 191 10.14 5.49 3.16
N TYR A 192 10.34 6.73 3.65
CA TYR A 192 11.55 7.11 4.38
C TYR A 192 11.70 6.35 5.69
N LYS A 193 10.62 6.18 6.45
CA LYS A 193 10.60 5.38 7.69
C LYS A 193 11.00 3.94 7.44
N GLU A 194 10.60 3.36 6.31
CA GLU A 194 11.02 2.00 5.94
C GLU A 194 12.54 1.95 5.76
N MET A 195 13.13 2.81 4.92
CA MET A 195 14.59 2.86 4.73
C MET A 195 15.35 3.02 6.06
N ILE A 196 14.96 3.99 6.89
CA ILE A 196 15.60 4.24 8.20
C ILE A 196 15.47 3.01 9.11
N SER A 197 14.29 2.38 9.15
CA SER A 197 14.07 1.17 9.95
C SER A 197 14.93 0.00 9.49
N GLN A 198 15.17 -0.12 8.18
CA GLN A 198 16.01 -1.19 7.63
C GLN A 198 17.49 -0.95 7.93
N ILE A 199 17.97 0.29 7.85
CA ILE A 199 19.34 0.63 8.28
C ILE A 199 19.50 0.31 9.77
N PHE A 200 18.56 0.74 10.61
CA PHE A 200 18.59 0.46 12.04
C PHE A 200 18.68 -1.04 12.36
N LYS A 201 17.86 -1.87 11.71
CA LYS A 201 17.77 -3.32 11.98
C LYS A 201 18.90 -4.13 11.36
N ASN A 202 19.36 -3.74 10.16
CA ASN A 202 20.15 -4.60 9.29
C ASN A 202 21.52 -4.00 8.90
N ALA A 203 21.98 -2.91 9.52
CA ALA A 203 23.31 -2.33 9.23
C ALA A 203 24.46 -3.37 9.19
N PRO A 204 24.58 -4.34 10.12
CA PRO A 204 25.60 -5.38 10.03
C PRO A 204 25.46 -6.29 8.80
N ALA A 205 24.24 -6.60 8.39
CA ALA A 205 23.98 -7.46 7.24
C ALA A 205 24.23 -6.73 5.91
N PHE A 206 23.83 -5.46 5.80
CA PHE A 206 24.19 -4.62 4.67
C PHE A 206 25.71 -4.46 4.54
N LYS A 207 26.42 -4.28 5.66
CA LYS A 207 27.88 -4.25 5.70
C LYS A 207 28.49 -5.55 5.17
N ALA A 208 28.00 -6.70 5.64
CA ALA A 208 28.47 -8.01 5.20
C ALA A 208 28.30 -8.24 3.68
N ASP A 209 27.26 -7.65 3.10
CA ASP A 209 26.98 -7.69 1.67
C ASP A 209 27.61 -6.52 0.88
N GLY A 210 28.55 -5.79 1.49
CA GLY A 210 29.42 -4.83 0.81
C GLY A 210 28.90 -3.39 0.74
N ILE A 211 27.79 -3.08 1.40
CA ILE A 211 27.30 -1.69 1.51
C ILE A 211 28.14 -0.95 2.54
N SER A 212 28.77 0.15 2.14
CA SER A 212 29.69 0.89 3.00
C SER A 212 28.98 1.77 4.04
N TYR A 213 29.69 2.11 5.13
CA TYR A 213 29.23 3.11 6.10
C TYR A 213 28.82 4.41 5.42
N LYS A 214 29.64 4.87 4.46
CA LYS A 214 29.40 6.10 3.70
C LYS A 214 28.08 6.03 2.94
N GLU A 215 27.80 4.94 2.24
CA GLU A 215 26.54 4.78 1.50
C GLU A 215 25.32 4.80 2.41
N MET A 216 25.36 4.10 3.56
CA MET A 216 24.24 4.11 4.51
C MET A 216 24.05 5.48 5.13
N LYS A 217 25.15 6.15 5.52
CA LYS A 217 25.12 7.48 6.11
C LYS A 217 24.57 8.52 5.11
N GLU A 218 24.99 8.45 3.85
CA GLU A 218 24.46 9.32 2.80
C GLU A 218 22.95 9.16 2.60
N GLN A 219 22.40 7.94 2.74
CA GLN A 219 20.95 7.73 2.69
C GLN A 219 20.24 8.33 3.91
N ILE A 220 20.79 8.18 5.12
CA ILE A 220 20.25 8.84 6.32
C ILE A 220 20.26 10.36 6.12
N ASP A 221 21.38 10.94 5.69
CA ASP A 221 21.53 12.38 5.49
C ASP A 221 20.60 12.92 4.41
N ASN A 222 20.42 12.16 3.33
CA ASN A 222 19.47 12.52 2.28
C ASN A 222 18.05 12.58 2.82
N ILE A 223 17.62 11.55 3.56
CA ILE A 223 16.29 11.53 4.17
C ILE A 223 16.13 12.70 5.15
N SER A 224 17.10 12.94 6.04
CA SER A 224 17.07 14.09 6.97
C SER A 224 16.88 15.41 6.23
N SER A 225 17.63 15.64 5.15
CA SER A 225 17.48 16.84 4.33
C SER A 225 16.09 16.96 3.70
N ARG A 226 15.51 15.85 3.23
CA ARG A 226 14.17 15.84 2.62
C ARG A 226 13.07 16.07 3.65
N LEU A 227 13.24 15.61 4.88
CA LEU A 227 12.29 15.93 5.95
C LEU A 227 12.23 17.45 6.18
N GLU A 228 13.34 18.16 6.02
CA GLU A 228 13.39 19.62 6.13
C GLU A 228 12.85 20.35 4.90
N SER A 229 13.12 19.86 3.69
CA SER A 229 12.79 20.56 2.44
C SER A 229 11.46 20.17 1.80
N ASP A 230 11.11 18.89 1.83
CA ASP A 230 10.05 18.31 0.98
C ASP A 230 8.74 18.09 1.78
N ILE A 231 8.81 17.98 3.11
CA ILE A 231 7.65 17.63 3.96
C ILE A 231 6.95 18.87 4.52
N GLU A 232 5.75 19.13 4.00
CA GLU A 232 4.83 20.13 4.55
C GLU A 232 4.03 19.55 5.73
N CYS A 233 4.15 20.16 6.91
CA CYS A 233 3.47 19.72 8.13
C CYS A 233 2.08 20.35 8.28
N ASP A 234 1.18 20.05 7.35
CA ASP A 234 -0.16 20.67 7.30
C ASP A 234 -1.13 20.12 8.35
N THR A 235 -0.81 18.98 8.96
CA THR A 235 -1.61 18.34 10.00
C THR A 235 -0.76 17.92 11.20
N ASP A 236 -1.38 17.82 12.36
CA ASP A 236 -0.73 17.29 13.57
C ASP A 236 -0.26 15.84 13.38
N SER A 237 -0.97 15.06 12.56
CA SER A 237 -0.58 13.68 12.22
C SER A 237 0.74 13.65 11.45
N ILE A 238 0.86 14.44 10.37
CA ILE A 238 2.10 14.54 9.58
C ILE A 238 3.26 15.04 10.43
N LYS A 239 3.01 16.05 11.27
CA LYS A 239 4.03 16.58 12.19
C LYS A 239 4.55 15.49 13.13
N LYS A 240 3.65 14.73 13.76
CA LYS A 240 4.01 13.63 14.66
C LYS A 240 4.75 12.51 13.93
N MET A 241 4.34 12.17 12.70
CA MET A 241 5.05 11.19 11.88
C MET A 241 6.48 11.63 11.55
N LYS A 242 6.67 12.92 11.23
CA LYS A 242 7.99 13.51 11.00
C LYS A 242 8.86 13.47 12.25
N GLU A 243 8.35 13.94 13.40
CA GLU A 243 9.08 13.92 14.67
C GLU A 243 9.51 12.49 15.07
N ASN A 244 8.62 11.50 14.93
CA ASN A 244 8.95 10.09 15.18
C ASN A 244 10.03 9.55 14.24
N LEU A 245 10.04 10.01 12.97
CA LEU A 245 11.05 9.61 12.00
C LEU A 245 12.41 10.26 12.31
N GLU A 246 12.44 11.51 12.75
CA GLU A 246 13.65 12.19 13.22
C GLU A 246 14.27 11.45 14.43
N GLU A 247 13.47 10.99 15.38
CA GLU A 247 13.94 10.14 16.49
C GLU A 247 14.48 8.77 16.00
N SER A 248 13.82 8.20 15.00
CA SER A 248 14.25 6.93 14.39
C SER A 248 15.57 7.09 13.64
N ILE A 249 15.81 8.24 13.01
CA ILE A 249 17.07 8.59 12.35
C ILE A 249 18.22 8.57 13.35
N VAL A 250 18.07 9.24 14.50
CA VAL A 250 19.10 9.24 15.56
C VAL A 250 19.42 7.81 16.03
N SER A 251 18.40 6.95 16.12
CA SER A 251 18.58 5.55 16.49
C SER A 251 19.31 4.76 15.40
N ALA A 252 18.97 4.98 14.13
CA ALA A 252 19.62 4.35 12.98
C ALA A 252 21.10 4.76 12.84
N GLU A 253 21.43 6.03 13.10
CA GLU A 253 22.82 6.52 13.10
C GLU A 253 23.67 5.81 14.15
N ARG A 254 23.16 5.68 15.38
CA ARG A 254 23.86 4.94 16.44
C ARG A 254 24.05 3.46 16.09
N ALA A 255 23.03 2.83 15.52
CA ALA A 255 23.13 1.44 15.07
C ALA A 255 24.17 1.27 13.97
N LEU A 256 24.23 2.23 13.03
CA LEU A 256 25.23 2.27 11.97
C LEU A 256 26.65 2.44 12.53
N GLU A 257 26.88 3.38 13.45
CA GLU A 257 28.17 3.56 14.13
C GLU A 257 28.63 2.28 14.85
N ASN A 258 27.72 1.62 15.57
CA ASN A 258 28.02 0.36 16.25
C ASN A 258 28.38 -0.77 15.29
N ALA A 259 27.74 -0.85 14.11
CA ALA A 259 28.01 -1.89 13.12
C ALA A 259 29.40 -1.77 12.46
N PHE A 260 29.97 -0.56 12.41
CA PHE A 260 31.24 -0.28 11.75
C PHE A 260 32.40 0.04 12.72
N SER A 261 32.12 0.33 13.99
CA SER A 261 33.15 0.54 15.02
C SER A 261 33.84 -0.76 15.46
N SER A 262 33.21 -1.92 15.23
CA SER A 262 33.77 -3.24 15.53
C SER A 262 34.99 -3.65 14.68
N ASP A 263 35.30 -2.94 13.59
CA ASP A 263 36.48 -3.21 12.74
C ASP A 263 37.72 -2.39 13.14
N GLN A 264 37.63 -1.54 14.17
CA GLN A 264 38.78 -0.74 14.66
C GLN A 264 39.51 -1.37 15.85
N GLN A 265 39.24 -2.64 16.18
CA GLN A 265 39.88 -3.35 17.30
C GLN A 265 40.76 -4.55 16.92
N ASP A 266 40.93 -4.84 15.62
CA ASP A 266 41.86 -5.88 15.12
C ASP A 266 43.13 -5.30 14.47
#